data_AF-A0A428TMX0-F1
#
_entry.id   AF-A0A428TMX0-F1
#
_cell.length_a   1.000
_cell.length_b   1.000
_cell.length_c   1.000
_cell.angle_alpha   90.00
_cell.angle_beta   90.00
_cell.angle_gamma   90.00
#
_symmetry.space_group_name_H-M   'P 1'
#
loop_
_entity.id
_entity.type
_entity.pdbx_description
1 polymer ?
#
loop_
_entity_poly.entity_id
_entity_poly.type
_entity_poly.pdbx_seq_one_letter_code
_entity_poly.pdbx_strand_id
1 'polypeptide(L)'
;MSAEAAPESSCCTKQLGPEHSQHMMKNFFGVWHGDYSLADKTFDPNVILASDRMPTGKRQEGWKEYTFDLLQSISEQNKISIQWKMNGVTGENMRIKTPLKPGSKVSFKGIDFIVLDESSGLIREINMAQDLITFFHELELGHVSV
;
A
#
# COMPACT_ATOMS: atom_id res chain seq x y z
N MET A 1 16.03 36.07 35.44
CA MET A 1 14.93 35.33 34.81
C MET A 1 15.56 34.18 34.05
N SER A 2 15.63 33.01 34.67
CA SER A 2 16.15 31.81 34.03
C SER A 2 15.03 31.21 33.20
N ALA A 3 15.24 31.05 31.90
CA ALA A 3 14.34 30.28 31.06
C ALA A 3 14.48 28.80 31.45
N GLU A 4 13.44 28.27 32.06
CA GLU A 4 13.31 26.86 32.38
C GLU A 4 13.10 26.12 31.04
N ALA A 5 14.09 25.30 30.66
CA ALA A 5 14.00 24.48 29.46
C ALA A 5 12.84 23.50 29.62
N ALA A 6 11.93 23.46 28.64
CA ALA A 6 10.86 22.49 28.60
C ALA A 6 11.45 21.07 28.64
N PRO A 7 10.88 20.13 29.41
CA PRO A 7 11.40 18.78 29.47
C PRO A 7 11.23 18.14 28.10
N GLU A 8 12.33 17.67 27.51
CA GLU A 8 12.28 16.82 26.31
C GLU A 8 11.39 15.61 26.65
N SER A 9 10.24 15.52 25.99
CA SER A 9 9.29 14.45 26.26
C SER A 9 9.91 13.11 25.83
N SER A 10 10.35 12.30 26.80
CA SER A 10 10.94 10.97 26.58
C SER A 10 9.94 9.92 26.07
N CYS A 11 8.80 10.34 25.51
CA CYS A 11 7.66 9.46 25.23
C CYS A 11 7.91 8.51 24.05
N CYS A 12 8.86 8.84 23.16
CA CYS A 12 8.98 8.20 21.84
C CYS A 12 10.27 7.39 21.68
N THR A 13 10.81 6.83 22.76
CA THR A 13 12.04 6.01 22.73
C THR A 13 11.78 4.53 22.41
N LYS A 14 10.55 4.15 22.02
CA LYS A 14 10.26 2.77 21.64
C LYS A 14 10.83 2.50 20.26
N GLN A 15 11.97 1.82 20.24
CA GLN A 15 12.51 1.24 19.03
C GLN A 15 11.50 0.24 18.47
N LEU A 16 10.94 0.52 17.30
CA LEU A 16 10.00 -0.37 16.64
C LEU A 16 10.73 -1.65 16.22
N GLY A 17 10.31 -2.78 16.79
CA GLY A 17 10.90 -4.07 16.51
C GLY A 17 10.36 -4.70 15.21
N PRO A 18 11.03 -5.76 14.71
CA PRO A 18 10.59 -6.50 13.53
C PRO A 18 9.15 -7.04 13.62
N GLU A 19 8.72 -7.45 14.83
CA GLU A 19 7.35 -7.94 15.06
C GLU A 19 6.30 -6.87 14.80
N HIS A 20 6.59 -5.61 15.17
CA HIS A 20 5.69 -4.48 14.90
C HIS A 20 5.60 -4.21 13.40
N SER A 21 6.73 -4.24 12.69
CA SER A 21 6.73 -4.11 11.23
C SER A 21 5.91 -5.21 10.55
N GLN A 22 6.02 -6.47 11.02
CA GLN A 22 5.20 -7.57 10.52
C GLN A 22 3.70 -7.37 10.80
N HIS A 23 3.36 -6.87 12.00
CA HIS A 23 1.99 -6.54 12.35
C HIS A 23 1.42 -5.45 11.42
N MET A 24 2.18 -4.37 11.19
CA MET A 24 1.77 -3.27 10.33
C MET A 24 1.60 -3.70 8.88
N MET A 25 2.50 -4.52 8.35
CA MET A 25 2.35 -5.10 7.01
C MET A 25 1.08 -5.94 6.88
N LYS A 26 0.79 -6.79 7.88
CA LYS A 26 -0.43 -7.61 7.90
C LYS A 26 -1.69 -6.74 7.86
N ASN A 27 -1.75 -5.70 8.70
CA ASN A 27 -2.90 -4.81 8.73
C ASN A 27 -3.03 -4.03 7.41
N PHE A 28 -1.92 -3.52 6.88
CA PHE A 28 -1.85 -2.82 5.60
C PHE A 28 -2.43 -3.65 4.45
N PHE A 29 -2.00 -4.91 4.28
CA PHE A 29 -2.60 -5.80 3.27
C PHE A 29 -4.06 -6.10 3.55
N GLY A 30 -4.46 -6.25 4.82
CA GLY A 30 -5.86 -6.41 5.21
C GLY A 30 -6.75 -5.27 4.71
N VAL A 31 -6.30 -4.01 4.87
CA VAL A 31 -7.00 -2.84 4.33
C VAL A 31 -7.09 -2.92 2.80
N TRP A 32 -5.99 -3.22 2.11
CA TRP A 32 -5.99 -3.32 0.64
C TRP A 32 -6.84 -4.47 0.09
N HIS A 33 -7.05 -5.52 0.87
CA HIS A 33 -7.98 -6.61 0.56
C HIS A 33 -9.44 -6.25 0.83
N GLY A 34 -9.69 -5.15 1.56
CA GLY A 34 -11.01 -4.54 1.77
C GLY A 34 -11.47 -4.46 3.22
N ASP A 35 -10.65 -4.86 4.21
CA ASP A 35 -10.99 -4.75 5.63
C ASP A 35 -10.66 -3.36 6.18
N TYR A 36 -11.58 -2.42 5.94
CA TYR A 36 -11.45 -1.04 6.42
C TYR A 36 -11.56 -0.90 7.94
N SER A 37 -11.95 -1.94 8.69
CA SER A 37 -11.96 -1.89 10.17
C SER A 37 -10.55 -1.81 10.77
N LEU A 38 -9.53 -2.09 9.95
CA LEU A 38 -8.12 -1.98 10.30
C LEU A 38 -7.56 -0.56 10.07
N ALA A 39 -8.28 0.34 9.39
CA ALA A 39 -7.74 1.64 8.97
C ALA A 39 -7.18 2.46 10.13
N ASP A 40 -7.98 2.67 11.19
CA ASP A 40 -7.57 3.46 12.37
C ASP A 40 -6.49 2.78 13.23
N LYS A 41 -6.25 1.47 13.00
CA LYS A 41 -5.18 0.69 13.64
C LYS A 41 -3.93 0.60 12.77
N THR A 42 -3.98 1.16 11.56
CA THR A 42 -2.94 1.03 10.54
C THR A 42 -2.34 2.37 10.19
N PHE A 43 -3.16 3.39 9.99
CA PHE A 43 -2.73 4.69 9.48
C PHE A 43 -2.81 5.76 10.56
N ASP A 44 -1.80 6.62 10.58
CA ASP A 44 -1.87 7.89 11.28
C ASP A 44 -3.01 8.73 10.65
N PRO A 45 -3.79 9.48 11.45
CA PRO A 45 -4.84 10.36 10.92
C PRO A 45 -4.35 11.38 9.88
N ASN A 46 -3.06 11.71 9.88
CA ASN A 46 -2.41 12.63 8.94
C ASN A 46 -1.52 11.90 7.92
N VAL A 47 -1.80 10.63 7.64
CA VAL A 47 -1.01 9.82 6.71
C VAL A 47 -0.84 10.52 5.35
N ILE A 48 0.40 10.56 4.87
CA ILE A 48 0.73 11.03 3.53
C ILE A 48 0.81 9.84 2.59
N LEU A 49 0.00 9.84 1.54
CA LEU A 49 0.03 8.84 0.49
C LEU A 49 0.54 9.47 -0.81
N ALA A 50 1.77 9.16 -1.18
CA ALA A 50 2.32 9.42 -2.49
C ALA A 50 2.16 8.16 -3.33
N SER A 51 1.28 8.22 -4.33
CA SER A 51 0.95 7.05 -5.13
C SER A 51 0.86 7.42 -6.61
N ASP A 52 1.45 6.59 -7.45
CA ASP A 52 1.14 6.53 -8.88
C ASP A 52 -0.21 5.84 -9.15
N ARG A 53 -0.86 5.33 -8.09
CA ARG A 53 -2.21 4.79 -8.09
C ARG A 53 -3.25 5.89 -7.89
N MET A 54 -4.40 5.75 -8.55
CA MET A 54 -5.65 6.35 -8.06
C MET A 54 -6.23 5.44 -6.96
N PRO A 55 -6.60 5.95 -5.76
CA PRO A 55 -7.18 5.11 -4.72
C PRO A 55 -8.57 4.63 -5.16
N THR A 56 -8.65 3.42 -5.72
CA THR A 56 -9.91 2.88 -6.26
C THR A 56 -10.10 1.44 -5.80
N GLY A 57 -11.22 1.16 -5.12
CA GLY A 57 -11.54 -0.17 -4.60
C GLY A 57 -12.07 -1.12 -5.68
N LYS A 58 -12.21 -2.42 -5.34
CA LYS A 58 -12.70 -3.53 -6.21
C LYS A 58 -13.80 -3.12 -7.20
N ARG A 59 -14.85 -2.42 -6.73
CA ARG A 59 -16.00 -2.03 -7.58
C ARG A 59 -15.70 -0.90 -8.57
N GLN A 60 -14.77 -0.01 -8.26
CA GLN A 60 -14.48 1.16 -9.10
C GLN A 60 -13.57 0.81 -10.28
N GLU A 61 -12.79 -0.26 -10.20
CA GLU A 61 -11.87 -0.67 -11.28
C GLU A 61 -12.44 -1.76 -12.20
N GLY A 62 -13.53 -2.42 -11.79
CA GLY A 62 -14.20 -3.42 -12.61
C GLY A 62 -13.60 -4.82 -12.58
N TRP A 63 -12.64 -5.08 -11.68
CA TRP A 63 -12.10 -6.43 -11.44
C TRP A 63 -13.18 -7.36 -10.88
N LYS A 64 -13.19 -8.62 -11.35
CA LYS A 64 -14.00 -9.69 -10.74
C LYS A 64 -13.46 -10.03 -9.36
N GLU A 65 -12.16 -10.25 -9.27
CA GLU A 65 -11.42 -10.49 -8.04
C GLU A 65 -9.98 -10.03 -8.21
N TYR A 66 -9.33 -9.70 -7.09
CA TYR A 66 -7.90 -9.53 -7.04
C TYR A 66 -7.36 -9.88 -5.65
N THR A 67 -6.09 -10.27 -5.62
CA THR A 67 -5.29 -10.41 -4.40
C THR A 67 -3.98 -9.65 -4.56
N PHE A 68 -3.36 -9.35 -3.41
CA PHE A 68 -1.98 -8.87 -3.34
C PHE A 68 -1.18 -9.89 -2.53
N ASP A 69 -0.14 -10.43 -3.14
CA ASP A 69 0.79 -11.36 -2.51
C ASP A 69 2.06 -10.59 -2.12
N LEU A 70 2.53 -10.78 -0.90
CA LEU A 70 3.84 -10.29 -0.46
C LEU A 70 4.93 -11.17 -1.08
N LEU A 71 5.80 -10.60 -1.90
CA LEU A 71 6.95 -11.29 -2.48
C LEU A 71 8.19 -11.19 -1.58
N GLN A 72 8.46 -9.98 -1.09
CA GLN A 72 9.61 -9.69 -0.25
C GLN A 72 9.30 -8.52 0.67
N SER A 73 9.86 -8.52 1.88
CA SER A 73 9.87 -7.36 2.77
C SER A 73 11.23 -7.15 3.39
N ILE A 74 11.62 -5.89 3.55
CA ILE A 74 12.75 -5.47 4.36
C ILE A 74 12.23 -4.43 5.36
N SER A 75 12.56 -4.60 6.63
CA SER A 75 12.17 -3.67 7.69
C SER A 75 13.39 -3.29 8.53
N GLU A 76 13.57 -2.00 8.76
CA GLU A 76 14.58 -1.47 9.66
C GLU A 76 13.98 -0.31 10.43
N GLN A 77 13.95 -0.43 11.77
CA GLN A 77 13.37 0.57 12.68
C GLN A 77 11.94 0.93 12.28
N ASN A 78 11.69 2.18 11.91
CA ASN A 78 10.39 2.71 11.49
C ASN A 78 10.17 2.68 9.97
N LYS A 79 11.00 1.97 9.21
CA LYS A 79 10.89 1.90 7.75
C LYS A 79 10.63 0.47 7.30
N ILE A 80 9.69 0.32 6.37
CA ILE A 80 9.34 -0.94 5.76
C ILE A 80 9.36 -0.76 4.24
N SER A 81 10.05 -1.65 3.53
CA SER A 81 9.96 -1.78 2.08
C SER A 81 9.30 -3.11 1.76
N ILE A 82 8.25 -3.09 0.94
CA ILE A 82 7.56 -4.31 0.51
C ILE A 82 7.56 -4.40 -1.01
N GLN A 83 7.93 -5.55 -1.54
CA GLN A 83 7.64 -5.92 -2.91
C GLN A 83 6.42 -6.82 -2.92
N TRP A 84 5.43 -6.47 -3.73
CA TRP A 84 4.19 -7.22 -3.84
C TRP A 84 3.89 -7.59 -5.28
N LYS A 85 3.01 -8.58 -5.46
CA LYS A 85 2.43 -8.95 -6.74
C LYS A 85 0.90 -8.87 -6.64
N MET A 86 0.29 -8.11 -7.54
CA MET A 86 -1.15 -8.14 -7.73
C MET A 86 -1.48 -9.28 -8.69
N ASN A 87 -2.49 -10.07 -8.34
CA ASN A 87 -3.09 -11.06 -9.23
C ASN A 87 -4.58 -10.74 -9.36
N GLY A 88 -5.00 -10.34 -10.56
CA GLY A 88 -6.35 -9.91 -10.87
C GLY A 88 -7.03 -10.81 -11.88
N VAL A 89 -8.36 -10.83 -11.82
CA VAL A 89 -9.22 -11.43 -12.84
C VAL A 89 -10.14 -10.35 -13.39
N THR A 90 -10.10 -10.14 -14.69
CA THR A 90 -10.91 -9.11 -15.36
C THR A 90 -12.41 -9.37 -15.14
N GLY A 91 -13.16 -8.33 -14.79
CA GLY A 91 -14.62 -8.41 -14.70
C GLY A 91 -15.29 -7.95 -15.98
N GLU A 92 -16.62 -7.90 -15.97
CA GLU A 92 -17.42 -7.52 -17.13
C GLU A 92 -17.29 -6.04 -17.50
N ASN A 93 -17.01 -5.19 -16.50
CA ASN A 93 -17.01 -3.74 -16.63
C ASN A 93 -15.68 -3.14 -16.19
N MET A 94 -14.58 -3.65 -16.75
CA MET A 94 -13.24 -3.10 -16.51
C MET A 94 -13.24 -1.59 -16.80
N ARG A 95 -12.78 -0.79 -15.83
CA ARG A 95 -12.70 0.67 -15.98
C ARG A 95 -11.68 1.07 -17.04
N ILE A 96 -10.55 0.38 -17.07
CA ILE A 96 -9.57 0.49 -18.15
C ILE A 96 -10.10 -0.33 -19.32
N LYS A 97 -10.25 0.30 -20.48
CA LYS A 97 -10.70 -0.37 -21.71
C LYS A 97 -9.59 -1.28 -22.21
N THR A 98 -9.73 -2.58 -21.94
CA THR A 98 -8.82 -3.64 -22.40
C THR A 98 -9.54 -4.53 -23.42
N PRO A 99 -8.82 -5.08 -24.43
CA PRO A 99 -9.37 -6.10 -25.32
C PRO A 99 -9.57 -7.47 -24.64
N LEU A 100 -9.04 -7.66 -23.43
CA LEU A 100 -9.20 -8.90 -22.67
C LEU A 100 -10.68 -9.20 -22.40
N LYS A 101 -11.05 -10.48 -22.53
CA LYS A 101 -12.38 -10.97 -22.15
C LYS A 101 -12.52 -10.98 -20.62
N PRO A 102 -13.74 -10.89 -20.07
CA PRO A 102 -13.98 -11.14 -18.65
C PRO A 102 -13.50 -12.54 -18.25
N GLY A 103 -12.84 -12.66 -17.09
CA GLY A 103 -12.23 -13.89 -16.60
C GLY A 103 -10.76 -14.09 -16.98
N SER A 104 -10.17 -13.20 -17.78
CA SER A 104 -8.72 -13.19 -18.07
C SER A 104 -7.92 -12.86 -16.81
N LYS A 105 -6.76 -13.51 -16.66
CA LYS A 105 -5.82 -13.25 -15.57
C LYS A 105 -4.84 -12.16 -15.97
N VAL A 106 -4.58 -11.24 -15.05
CA VAL A 106 -3.61 -10.14 -15.20
C VAL A 106 -2.74 -10.13 -13.96
N SER A 107 -1.43 -10.01 -14.11
CA SER A 107 -0.56 -9.90 -12.95
C SER A 107 0.60 -8.94 -13.17
N PHE A 108 0.84 -8.09 -12.17
CA PHE A 108 1.94 -7.13 -12.19
C PHE A 108 2.47 -6.93 -10.78
N LYS A 109 3.67 -6.34 -10.68
CA LYS A 109 4.34 -6.12 -9.39
C LYS A 109 4.27 -4.66 -8.99
N GLY A 110 4.58 -4.41 -7.73
CA GLY A 110 4.88 -3.08 -7.24
C GLY A 110 5.78 -3.12 -6.03
N ILE A 111 6.16 -1.93 -5.59
CA ILE A 111 6.96 -1.71 -4.40
C ILE A 111 6.35 -0.56 -3.61
N ASP A 112 6.24 -0.75 -2.30
CA ASP A 112 5.83 0.31 -1.39
C ASP A 112 6.93 0.55 -0.35
N PHE A 113 7.22 1.82 -0.11
CA PHE A 113 8.03 2.29 1.01
C PHE A 113 7.11 2.92 2.04
N ILE A 114 7.09 2.34 3.23
CA ILE A 114 6.22 2.70 4.34
C ILE A 114 7.08 3.25 5.46
N VAL A 115 6.70 4.39 6.00
CA VAL A 115 7.30 4.99 7.19
C VAL A 115 6.29 4.98 8.32
N LEU A 116 6.70 4.44 9.46
CA LEU A 116 5.96 4.43 10.70
C LEU A 116 6.31 5.68 11.51
N ASP A 117 5.32 6.24 12.19
CA ASP A 117 5.56 7.20 13.26
C ASP A 117 6.18 6.47 14.46
N GLU A 118 7.26 7.01 15.01
CA GLU A 118 8.03 6.35 16.09
C GLU A 118 7.28 6.33 17.42
N SER A 119 6.32 7.24 17.60
CA SER A 119 5.57 7.40 18.85
C SER A 119 4.36 6.46 18.90
N SER A 120 3.54 6.49 17.86
CA SER A 120 2.29 5.74 17.74
C SER A 120 2.50 4.35 17.12
N GLY A 121 3.57 4.16 16.34
CA GLY A 121 3.80 2.97 15.54
C GLY A 121 2.89 2.85 14.31
N LEU A 122 2.04 3.84 14.04
CA LEU A 122 1.13 3.85 12.89
C LEU A 122 1.85 4.29 11.61
N ILE A 123 1.32 3.93 10.44
CA ILE A 123 1.84 4.36 9.15
C ILE A 123 1.58 5.86 8.97
N ARG A 124 2.64 6.67 8.89
CA ARG A 124 2.56 8.11 8.64
C ARG A 124 2.82 8.50 7.19
N GLU A 125 3.54 7.68 6.44
CA GLU A 125 3.90 7.97 5.05
C GLU A 125 3.98 6.67 4.23
N ILE A 126 3.49 6.75 3.00
CA ILE A 126 3.49 5.65 2.04
C ILE A 126 3.88 6.21 0.68
N ASN A 127 4.94 5.66 0.10
CA ASN A 127 5.34 5.91 -1.28
C ASN A 127 5.14 4.62 -2.06
N MET A 128 4.22 4.62 -3.02
CA MET A 128 3.86 3.44 -3.82
C MET A 128 4.33 3.63 -5.25
N ALA A 129 4.87 2.56 -5.84
CA ALA A 129 5.18 2.48 -7.25
C ALA A 129 4.73 1.14 -7.84
N GLN A 130 4.12 1.17 -9.02
CA GLN A 130 3.62 0.00 -9.72
C GLN A 130 4.43 -0.24 -11.01
N ASP A 131 4.57 -1.50 -11.40
CA ASP A 131 5.09 -1.86 -12.73
C ASP A 131 4.00 -1.63 -13.79
N LEU A 132 3.77 -0.36 -14.12
CA LEU A 132 2.75 0.05 -15.08
C LEU A 132 3.05 -0.43 -16.50
N ILE A 133 4.33 -0.64 -16.84
CA ILE A 133 4.71 -1.20 -18.14
C ILE A 133 4.20 -2.63 -18.26
N THR A 134 4.49 -3.49 -17.28
CA THR A 134 3.96 -4.85 -17.24
C THR A 134 2.44 -4.84 -17.13
N PHE A 135 1.86 -3.96 -16.32
CA PHE A 135 0.41 -3.85 -16.18
C PHE A 135 -0.29 -3.56 -17.52
N PHE A 136 0.16 -2.56 -18.28
CA PHE A 136 -0.44 -2.23 -19.57
C PHE A 136 -0.18 -3.31 -20.62
N HIS A 137 1.00 -3.95 -20.59
CA HIS A 137 1.29 -5.09 -21.46
C HIS A 137 0.37 -6.28 -21.18
N GLU A 138 0.17 -6.65 -19.91
CA GLU A 138 -0.72 -7.73 -19.50
C GLU A 138 -2.19 -7.43 -19.84
N LEU A 139 -2.57 -6.16 -19.89
CA LEU A 139 -3.88 -5.71 -20.38
C LEU A 139 -3.99 -5.65 -21.91
N GLU A 140 -2.96 -6.08 -22.65
CA GLU A 140 -2.88 -6.03 -24.11
C GLU A 140 -3.10 -4.62 -24.69
N LEU A 141 -2.64 -3.58 -23.96
CA LEU A 141 -2.75 -2.19 -24.41
C LEU A 141 -1.53 -1.79 -25.22
N GLY A 142 -1.73 -1.42 -26.48
CA GLY A 142 -0.69 -0.85 -27.35
C GLY A 142 -0.46 0.65 -27.14
N HIS A 143 -1.38 1.34 -26.46
CA HIS A 143 -1.26 2.75 -26.07
C HIS A 143 -2.23 3.04 -24.92
N VAL A 144 -1.92 4.07 -24.12
CA VAL A 144 -2.80 4.60 -23.08
C VAL A 144 -3.12 6.04 -23.44
N SER A 145 -4.39 6.33 -23.72
CA SER A 145 -4.89 7.70 -23.84
C SER A 145 -5.35 8.18 -22.47
N VAL A 146 -4.69 9.23 -21.95
CA VAL A 146 -5.03 9.87 -20.67
C VAL A 146 -6.15 10.89 -20.85
#